data_AF-A0A928HQX6-F1
#
_entry.id   AF-A0A928HQX6-F1
#
_cell.length_a   1.000
_cell.length_b   1.000
_cell.length_c   1.000
_cell.angle_alpha   90.00
_cell.angle_beta   90.00
_cell.angle_gamma   90.00
#
_symmetry.space_group_name_H-M   'P 1'
#
loop_
_entity.id
_entity.type
_entity.pdbx_description
1 polymer ?
#
loop_
_entity_poly.entity_id
_entity_poly.type
_entity_poly.pdbx_seq_one_letter_code
_entity_poly.pdbx_strand_id
1 'polypeptide(L)'
;MRERPNDIRVAKTIRDIHATFEQMMCEMDYRQITVKELCARVPVNKKTFYRYYETMDFLLAEFQENMMADYLARVDGLRIPDDLARITREFFAFAVERGAVFERITCAGPHDMLQRQMTENVMARHDGGTPADPERSLLMAYVTESTLAIYRQWVADGKALPIEDVAELAARLVCHGALAR
;
A
#
# COMPACT_ATOMS: atom_id res chain seq x y z
N MET A 1 -4.98 -6.74 33.38
CA MET A 1 -5.35 -7.92 32.56
C MET A 1 -6.88 -7.93 32.46
N ARG A 2 -7.45 -7.44 31.37
CA ARG A 2 -8.90 -7.43 31.15
C ARG A 2 -9.26 -8.57 30.21
N GLU A 3 -10.27 -9.32 30.62
CA GLU A 3 -10.78 -10.56 30.02
C GLU A 3 -10.90 -10.43 28.50
N ARG A 4 -10.55 -11.52 27.78
CA ARG A 4 -10.75 -11.68 26.33
C ARG A 4 -11.98 -12.57 26.07
N PRO A 5 -13.23 -12.07 26.13
CA PRO A 5 -14.35 -12.80 25.58
C PRO A 5 -14.24 -12.83 24.05
N ASN A 6 -13.65 -13.91 23.55
CA ASN A 6 -13.69 -14.42 22.18
C ASN A 6 -12.94 -13.61 21.10
N ASP A 7 -11.67 -13.96 20.91
CA ASP A 7 -10.76 -13.50 19.83
C ASP A 7 -11.44 -13.53 18.44
N ILE A 8 -12.27 -14.55 18.20
CA ILE A 8 -13.03 -14.72 16.95
C ILE A 8 -14.01 -13.57 16.68
N ARG A 9 -14.70 -13.06 17.71
CA ARG A 9 -15.69 -11.98 17.55
C ARG A 9 -14.99 -10.64 17.29
N VAL A 10 -13.84 -10.43 17.93
CA VAL A 10 -13.00 -9.25 17.70
C VAL A 10 -12.45 -9.29 16.28
N ALA A 11 -11.81 -10.39 15.87
CA ALA A 11 -11.28 -10.56 14.53
C ALA A 11 -12.36 -10.42 13.45
N LYS A 12 -13.56 -10.96 13.68
CA LYS A 12 -14.69 -10.76 12.78
C LYS A 12 -15.09 -9.29 12.67
N THR A 13 -15.21 -8.59 13.80
CA THR A 13 -15.56 -7.16 13.83
C THR A 13 -14.56 -6.32 13.04
N ILE A 14 -13.26 -6.55 13.25
CA ILE A 14 -12.19 -5.84 12.55
C ILE A 14 -12.25 -6.13 11.04
N ARG A 15 -12.40 -7.40 10.64
CA ARG A 15 -12.54 -7.77 9.22
C ARG A 15 -13.75 -7.10 8.57
N ASP A 16 -14.90 -7.09 9.25
CA ASP A 16 -16.13 -6.50 8.73
C ASP A 16 -15.96 -4.97 8.57
N ILE A 17 -15.25 -4.30 9.50
CA ILE A 17 -14.89 -2.87 9.39
C ILE A 17 -13.97 -2.63 8.18
N HIS A 18 -12.89 -3.41 8.04
CA HIS A 18 -11.94 -3.29 6.92
C HIS A 18 -12.62 -3.50 5.57
N ALA A 19 -13.42 -4.56 5.42
CA ALA A 19 -14.13 -4.85 4.19
C ALA A 19 -15.13 -3.74 3.82
N THR A 20 -15.84 -3.20 4.81
CA THR A 20 -16.76 -2.07 4.59
C THR A 20 -16.01 -0.80 4.21
N PHE A 21 -14.87 -0.53 4.86
CA PHE A 21 -14.03 0.61 4.56
C PHE A 21 -13.45 0.54 3.15
N GLU A 22 -12.97 -0.62 2.72
CA GLU A 22 -12.50 -0.88 1.35
C GLU A 22 -13.60 -0.61 0.31
N GLN A 23 -14.82 -1.10 0.54
CA GLN A 23 -15.96 -0.81 -0.33
C GLN A 23 -16.27 0.69 -0.41
N MET A 24 -16.30 1.38 0.73
CA MET A 24 -16.51 2.82 0.76
C MET A 24 -15.40 3.58 0.02
N MET A 25 -14.14 3.16 0.20
CA MET A 25 -13.00 3.70 -0.54
C MET A 25 -13.20 3.52 -2.04
N CYS A 26 -13.77 2.43 -2.53
CA CYS A 26 -14.09 2.27 -3.96
C CYS A 26 -15.25 3.15 -4.44
N GLU A 27 -16.16 3.58 -3.55
CA GLU A 27 -17.36 4.34 -3.90
C GLU A 27 -17.21 5.86 -3.78
N MET A 28 -16.41 6.36 -2.82
CA MET A 28 -16.33 7.80 -2.49
C MET A 28 -14.92 8.23 -2.10
N ASP A 29 -14.68 9.54 -2.07
CA ASP A 29 -13.39 10.07 -1.62
C ASP A 29 -13.19 9.80 -0.12
N TYR A 30 -11.97 9.46 0.28
CA TYR A 30 -11.63 9.20 1.69
C TYR A 30 -12.10 10.31 2.63
N ARG A 31 -11.97 11.58 2.23
CA ARG A 31 -12.35 12.75 3.05
C ARG A 31 -13.85 12.83 3.32
N GLN A 32 -14.67 12.11 2.55
CA GLN A 32 -16.10 12.02 2.72
C GLN A 32 -16.51 10.87 3.65
N ILE A 33 -15.62 9.90 3.89
CA ILE A 33 -15.93 8.74 4.71
C ILE A 33 -15.97 9.16 6.19
N THR A 34 -17.12 8.99 6.83
CA THR A 34 -17.26 9.23 8.28
C THR A 34 -17.48 7.94 9.06
N VAL A 35 -17.11 7.96 10.35
CA VAL A 35 -17.44 6.88 11.31
C VAL A 35 -18.95 6.60 11.33
N LYS A 36 -19.78 7.63 11.12
CA LYS A 36 -21.23 7.49 11.10
C LYS A 36 -21.69 6.64 9.91
N GLU A 37 -21.22 6.92 8.70
CA GLU A 37 -21.61 6.15 7.51
C GLU A 37 -21.03 4.74 7.55
N LEU A 38 -19.78 4.58 8.00
CA LEU A 38 -19.17 3.26 8.15
C LEU A 38 -20.01 2.38 9.10
N CYS A 39 -20.31 2.88 10.31
CA CYS A 39 -21.15 2.17 11.28
C CYS A 39 -22.61 1.95 10.81
N ALA A 40 -23.08 2.65 9.78
CA ALA A 40 -24.39 2.39 9.19
C ALA A 40 -24.37 1.22 8.19
N ARG A 41 -23.20 0.88 7.63
CA ARG A 41 -23.01 -0.17 6.62
C ARG A 41 -22.52 -1.49 7.21
N VAL A 42 -21.91 -1.47 8.39
CA VAL A 42 -21.42 -2.64 9.12
C VAL A 42 -22.18 -2.78 10.45
N PRO A 43 -22.45 -4.00 10.97
CA PRO A 43 -23.13 -4.19 12.26
C PRO A 43 -22.24 -3.84 13.48
N VAL A 44 -21.71 -2.62 13.53
CA VAL A 44 -20.83 -2.09 14.55
C VAL A 44 -21.33 -0.71 14.97
N ASN A 45 -21.51 -0.49 16.27
CA ASN A 45 -21.85 0.84 16.77
C ASN A 45 -20.60 1.72 16.94
N LYS A 46 -20.78 3.05 17.02
CA LYS A 46 -19.67 4.00 17.17
C LYS A 46 -18.77 3.71 18.38
N LYS A 47 -19.34 3.31 19.52
CA LYS A 47 -18.56 2.98 20.73
C LYS A 47 -17.65 1.77 20.50
N THR A 48 -18.10 0.80 19.71
CA THR A 48 -17.30 -0.35 19.30
C THR A 48 -16.25 0.05 18.27
N PHE A 49 -16.55 0.94 17.31
CA PHE A 49 -15.53 1.49 16.40
C PHE A 49 -14.42 2.20 17.18
N TYR A 50 -14.77 3.16 18.04
CA TYR A 50 -13.81 3.94 18.83
C TYR A 50 -13.04 3.14 19.89
N ARG A 51 -13.42 1.87 20.11
CA ARG A 51 -12.62 0.94 20.91
C ARG A 51 -11.38 0.44 20.16
N TYR A 52 -11.44 0.41 18.82
CA TYR A 52 -10.37 -0.10 17.96
C TYR A 52 -9.63 1.03 17.25
N TYR A 53 -10.35 2.06 16.80
CA TYR A 53 -9.79 3.16 16.01
C TYR A 53 -10.19 4.50 16.60
N GLU A 54 -9.21 5.33 16.97
CA GLU A 54 -9.48 6.66 17.52
C GLU A 54 -10.13 7.57 16.47
N THR A 55 -9.68 7.47 15.21
CA THR A 55 -10.18 8.24 14.08
C THR A 55 -10.27 7.37 12.81
N MET A 56 -10.84 7.93 11.74
CA MET A 56 -10.76 7.30 10.41
C MET A 56 -9.30 7.18 9.92
N ASP A 57 -8.43 8.13 10.30
CA ASP A 57 -7.01 8.10 9.89
C ASP A 57 -6.26 6.92 10.50
N PHE A 58 -6.59 6.53 11.73
CA PHE A 58 -6.03 5.31 12.34
C PHE A 58 -6.46 4.05 11.57
N LEU A 59 -7.72 3.99 11.13
CA LEU A 59 -8.19 2.89 10.28
C LEU A 59 -7.50 2.90 8.91
N LEU A 60 -7.34 4.07 8.29
CA LEU A 60 -6.62 4.20 7.02
C LEU A 60 -5.16 3.76 7.16
N ALA A 61 -4.48 4.17 8.22
CA ALA A 61 -3.10 3.79 8.49
C ALA A 61 -2.95 2.27 8.63
N GLU A 62 -3.79 1.62 9.45
CA GLU A 62 -3.77 0.17 9.60
C GLU A 62 -4.10 -0.55 8.27
N PHE A 63 -5.03 0.00 7.48
CA PHE A 63 -5.36 -0.52 6.16
C PHE A 63 -4.17 -0.44 5.19
N GLN A 64 -3.46 0.70 5.17
CA GLN A 64 -2.25 0.89 4.35
C GLN A 64 -1.10 -0.02 4.83
N GLU A 65 -0.93 -0.19 6.14
CA GLU A 65 0.06 -1.10 6.73
C GLU A 65 -0.21 -2.56 6.34
N ASN A 66 -1.46 -3.01 6.40
CA ASN A 66 -1.83 -4.37 5.98
C ASN A 66 -1.57 -4.58 4.48
N MET A 67 -1.96 -3.61 3.65
CA MET A 67 -1.69 -3.65 2.21
C MET A 67 -0.20 -3.67 1.91
N MET A 68 0.60 -2.88 2.65
CA MET A 68 2.04 -2.89 2.55
C MET A 68 2.60 -4.26 2.95
N ALA A 69 2.17 -4.81 4.09
CA ALA A 69 2.60 -6.10 4.58
C ALA A 69 2.32 -7.22 3.56
N ASP A 70 1.19 -7.19 2.86
CA ASP A 70 0.86 -8.14 1.81
C ASP A 70 1.81 -8.03 0.60
N TYR A 71 2.07 -6.81 0.13
CA TYR A 71 3.04 -6.58 -0.94
C TYR A 71 4.45 -7.02 -0.53
N LEU A 72 4.83 -6.68 0.69
CA LEU A 72 6.08 -7.03 1.31
C LEU A 72 6.23 -8.56 1.44
N ALA A 73 5.18 -9.30 1.78
CA ALA A 73 5.20 -10.77 1.78
C ALA A 73 5.37 -11.36 0.36
N ARG A 74 4.79 -10.70 -0.66
CA ARG A 74 4.90 -11.13 -2.07
C ARG A 74 6.33 -11.06 -2.60
N VAL A 75 7.08 -10.03 -2.22
CA VAL A 75 8.48 -9.84 -2.64
C VAL A 75 9.49 -10.38 -1.64
N ASP A 76 9.03 -11.18 -0.67
CA ASP A 76 9.92 -11.80 0.31
C ASP A 76 10.98 -12.69 -0.36
N GLY A 77 12.21 -12.61 0.12
CA GLY A 77 13.37 -13.30 -0.47
C GLY A 77 13.99 -12.66 -1.71
N LEU A 78 13.38 -11.64 -2.32
CA LEU A 78 14.01 -10.85 -3.39
C LEU A 78 14.99 -9.83 -2.81
N ARG A 79 16.10 -9.57 -3.51
CA ARG A 79 17.18 -8.70 -3.03
C ARG A 79 17.43 -7.55 -3.99
N ILE A 80 17.53 -6.34 -3.46
CA ILE A 80 17.98 -5.16 -4.22
C ILE A 80 19.51 -5.06 -4.11
N PRO A 81 20.25 -4.78 -5.21
CA PRO A 81 19.75 -4.45 -6.55
C PRO A 81 19.45 -5.63 -7.49
N ASP A 82 19.85 -6.85 -7.13
CA ASP A 82 19.87 -8.02 -8.02
C ASP A 82 18.51 -8.36 -8.66
N ASP A 83 17.41 -8.18 -7.92
CA ASP A 83 16.05 -8.55 -8.31
C ASP A 83 15.16 -7.34 -8.67
N LEU A 84 15.74 -6.16 -8.92
CA LEU A 84 14.98 -4.92 -9.15
C LEU A 84 13.89 -5.04 -10.21
N ALA A 85 14.23 -5.62 -11.38
CA ALA A 85 13.26 -5.80 -12.45
C ALA A 85 12.09 -6.68 -12.02
N ARG A 86 12.33 -7.71 -11.20
CA ARG A 86 11.28 -8.57 -10.68
C ARG A 86 10.43 -7.84 -9.64
N ILE A 87 11.05 -7.16 -8.68
CA ILE A 87 10.35 -6.35 -7.67
C ILE A 87 9.44 -5.32 -8.34
N THR A 88 9.93 -4.60 -9.35
CA THR A 88 9.14 -3.64 -10.12
C THR A 88 7.95 -4.33 -10.81
N ARG A 89 8.15 -5.45 -11.50
CA ARG A 89 7.02 -6.17 -12.12
C ARG A 89 6.00 -6.68 -11.10
N GLU A 90 6.44 -7.20 -9.94
CA GLU A 90 5.55 -7.64 -8.87
C GLU A 90 4.74 -6.49 -8.27
N PHE A 91 5.29 -5.27 -8.21
CA PHE A 91 4.54 -4.08 -7.83
C PHE A 91 3.34 -3.82 -8.74
N PHE A 92 3.55 -3.86 -10.06
CA PHE A 92 2.48 -3.65 -11.05
C PHE A 92 1.43 -4.77 -10.98
N ALA A 93 1.87 -6.03 -10.85
CA ALA A 93 0.97 -7.15 -10.68
C ALA A 93 0.12 -7.03 -9.39
N PHE A 94 0.75 -6.66 -8.27
CA PHE A 94 0.05 -6.43 -7.00
C PHE A 94 -0.96 -5.28 -7.10
N ALA A 95 -0.59 -4.17 -7.76
CA ALA A 95 -1.46 -3.02 -7.96
C ALA A 95 -2.73 -3.40 -8.75
N VAL A 96 -2.60 -4.19 -9.81
CA VAL A 96 -3.74 -4.66 -10.60
C VAL A 96 -4.61 -5.66 -9.83
N GLU A 97 -4.01 -6.60 -9.10
CA GLU A 97 -4.75 -7.56 -8.27
C GLU A 97 -5.57 -6.87 -7.17
N ARG A 98 -5.03 -5.80 -6.56
CA ARG A 98 -5.74 -4.99 -5.57
C ARG A 98 -6.75 -4.02 -6.20
N GLY A 99 -6.56 -3.66 -7.46
CA GLY A 99 -7.54 -2.92 -8.25
C GLY A 99 -7.81 -1.49 -7.73
N ALA A 100 -9.09 -1.10 -7.73
CA ALA A 100 -9.50 0.29 -7.52
C ALA A 100 -9.11 0.85 -6.15
N VAL A 101 -9.09 0.04 -5.09
CA VAL A 101 -8.71 0.53 -3.76
C VAL A 101 -7.23 0.92 -3.71
N PHE A 102 -6.34 0.12 -4.30
CA PHE A 102 -4.92 0.44 -4.39
C PHE A 102 -4.72 1.70 -5.22
N GLU A 103 -5.37 1.78 -6.38
CA GLU A 103 -5.34 2.97 -7.22
C GLU A 103 -5.75 4.24 -6.46
N ARG A 104 -6.86 4.21 -5.70
CA ARG A 104 -7.30 5.37 -4.94
C ARG A 104 -6.33 5.74 -3.83
N ILE A 105 -5.80 4.77 -3.09
CA ILE A 105 -4.83 5.03 -2.02
C ILE A 105 -3.54 5.64 -2.60
N THR A 106 -3.07 5.13 -3.73
CA THR A 106 -1.81 5.56 -4.35
C THR A 106 -1.95 6.85 -5.16
N CYS A 107 -3.07 7.05 -5.86
CA CYS A 107 -3.23 8.09 -6.88
C CYS A 107 -4.22 9.21 -6.50
N ALA A 108 -5.08 9.02 -5.49
CA ALA A 108 -6.11 10.00 -5.11
C ALA A 108 -6.18 10.31 -3.59
N GLY A 109 -5.58 9.48 -2.74
CA GLY A 109 -5.62 9.59 -1.29
C GLY A 109 -4.53 10.51 -0.71
N PRO A 110 -4.45 10.65 0.63
CA PRO A 110 -3.30 11.29 1.27
C PRO A 110 -2.02 10.49 0.95
N HIS A 111 -1.30 10.96 -0.07
CA HIS A 111 -0.16 10.27 -0.69
C HIS A 111 1.00 10.02 0.29
N ASP A 112 1.14 10.88 1.29
CA ASP A 112 2.31 10.95 2.16
C ASP A 112 2.55 9.67 2.96
N MET A 113 1.49 8.97 3.39
CA MET A 113 1.64 7.87 4.35
C MET A 113 2.09 6.56 3.68
N LEU A 114 1.48 6.18 2.54
CA LEU A 114 1.88 4.98 1.80
C LEU A 114 3.30 5.13 1.23
N GLN A 115 3.63 6.30 0.69
CA GLN A 115 4.95 6.59 0.13
C GLN A 115 6.04 6.59 1.22
N ARG A 116 5.77 7.20 2.38
CA ARG A 116 6.65 7.14 3.56
C ARG A 116 6.83 5.70 4.04
N GLN A 117 5.74 4.94 4.17
CA GLN A 117 5.79 3.53 4.59
C GLN A 117 6.55 2.64 3.60
N MET A 118 6.40 2.83 2.28
CA MET A 118 7.19 2.09 1.28
C MET A 118 8.69 2.35 1.49
N THR A 119 9.06 3.61 1.66
CA THR A 119 10.45 4.02 1.85
C THR A 119 11.02 3.44 3.15
N GLU A 120 10.33 3.61 4.27
CA GLU A 120 10.75 3.15 5.59
C GLU A 120 10.84 1.62 5.68
N ASN A 121 9.87 0.89 5.13
CA ASN A 121 9.84 -0.57 5.22
C ASN A 121 10.86 -1.25 4.29
N VAL A 122 11.10 -0.69 3.10
CA VAL A 122 12.17 -1.18 2.21
C VAL A 122 13.54 -0.96 2.84
N MET A 123 13.75 0.15 3.56
CA MET A 123 14.98 0.38 4.34
C MET A 123 15.11 -0.61 5.50
N ALA A 124 14.04 -0.83 6.27
CA ALA A 124 14.07 -1.69 7.47
C ALA A 124 14.33 -3.18 7.17
N ARG A 125 13.90 -3.69 6.01
CA ARG A 125 14.09 -5.10 5.61
C ARG A 125 15.52 -5.49 5.26
N HIS A 126 16.38 -4.49 5.19
CA HIS A 126 17.66 -4.60 4.54
C HIS A 126 18.82 -4.28 5.49
N ASP A 127 18.54 -3.70 6.66
CA ASP A 127 19.51 -3.45 7.72
C ASP A 127 19.48 -4.56 8.78
N GLY A 128 20.43 -5.48 8.67
CA GLY A 128 20.87 -6.35 9.78
C GLY A 128 21.65 -5.60 10.86
N GLY A 129 21.22 -4.38 11.23
CA GLY A 129 21.85 -3.58 12.29
C GLY A 129 23.11 -2.80 11.91
N THR A 130 23.47 -2.71 10.64
CA THR A 130 24.52 -1.78 10.15
C THR A 130 23.94 -0.38 9.91
N PRO A 131 24.70 0.71 10.16
CA PRO A 131 24.27 2.05 9.82
C PRO A 131 23.88 2.12 8.34
N ALA A 132 22.74 2.75 8.05
CA ALA A 132 22.20 2.90 6.70
C ALA A 132 23.28 3.47 5.77
N ASP A 133 23.75 2.65 4.84
CA ASP A 133 24.61 3.08 3.75
C ASP A 133 23.86 4.18 2.95
N PRO A 134 24.39 5.42 2.89
CA PRO A 134 23.74 6.52 2.18
C PRO A 134 23.47 6.18 0.71
N GLU A 135 24.35 5.41 0.04
CA GLU A 135 24.15 5.01 -1.35
C GLU A 135 22.96 4.06 -1.47
N ARG A 136 22.86 3.07 -0.58
CA ARG A 136 21.72 2.17 -0.50
C ARG A 136 20.43 2.91 -0.20
N SER A 137 20.44 3.86 0.73
CA SER A 137 19.27 4.68 1.06
C SER A 137 18.76 5.46 -0.17
N LEU A 138 19.68 6.08 -0.91
CA LEU A 138 19.37 6.77 -2.17
C LEU A 138 18.85 5.82 -3.24
N LEU A 139 19.42 4.61 -3.36
CA LEU A 139 18.93 3.58 -4.29
C LEU A 139 17.49 3.16 -3.95
N MET A 140 17.18 2.92 -2.68
CA MET A 140 15.82 2.53 -2.26
C MET A 140 14.81 3.64 -2.53
N ALA A 141 15.19 4.89 -2.21
CA ALA A 141 14.36 6.04 -2.54
C ALA A 141 14.13 6.14 -4.06
N TYR A 142 15.19 6.04 -4.87
CA TYR A 142 15.07 6.07 -6.33
C TYR A 142 14.13 4.98 -6.86
N VAL A 143 14.30 3.73 -6.42
CA VAL A 143 13.50 2.59 -6.89
C VAL A 143 12.03 2.76 -6.52
N THR A 144 11.76 3.14 -5.27
CA THR A 144 10.41 3.34 -4.75
C THR A 144 9.71 4.49 -5.48
N GLU A 145 10.38 5.65 -5.53
CA GLU A 145 9.81 6.86 -6.14
C GLU A 145 9.60 6.71 -7.65
N SER A 146 10.57 6.12 -8.36
CA SER A 146 10.47 5.93 -9.81
C SER A 146 9.35 4.96 -10.16
N THR A 147 9.27 3.82 -9.46
CA THR A 147 8.22 2.82 -9.69
C THR A 147 6.83 3.43 -9.43
N LEU A 148 6.68 4.15 -8.32
CA LEU A 148 5.42 4.79 -7.93
C LEU A 148 5.01 5.91 -8.89
N ALA A 149 5.98 6.73 -9.33
CA ALA A 149 5.73 7.81 -10.29
C ALA A 149 5.27 7.27 -11.64
N ILE A 150 5.91 6.21 -12.16
CA ILE A 150 5.51 5.59 -13.43
C ILE A 150 4.10 5.02 -13.32
N TYR A 151 3.78 4.32 -12.22
CA TYR A 151 2.43 3.79 -12.01
C TYR A 151 1.36 4.89 -11.95
N ARG A 152 1.59 5.96 -11.20
CA ARG A 152 0.66 7.09 -11.11
C ARG A 152 0.45 7.77 -12.47
N GLN A 153 1.52 7.95 -13.24
CA GLN A 153 1.42 8.51 -14.59
C GLN A 153 0.60 7.60 -15.50
N TRP A 154 0.85 6.29 -15.47
CA TRP A 154 0.09 5.31 -16.24
C TRP A 154 -1.41 5.31 -15.90
N VAL A 155 -1.76 5.43 -14.61
CA VAL A 155 -3.15 5.59 -14.17
C VAL A 155 -3.75 6.90 -14.68
N ALA A 156 -3.03 8.03 -14.55
CA ALA A 156 -3.47 9.34 -15.01
C ALA A 156 -3.72 9.40 -16.53
N ASP A 157 -2.91 8.65 -17.30
CA ASP A 157 -3.06 8.49 -18.75
C ASP A 157 -4.18 7.50 -19.14
N GLY A 158 -5.00 7.06 -18.18
CA GLY A 158 -6.12 6.16 -18.42
C GLY A 158 -5.69 4.72 -18.69
N LYS A 159 -4.53 4.30 -18.19
CA LYS A 159 -3.95 2.97 -18.39
C LYS A 159 -3.80 2.60 -19.87
N ALA A 160 -3.30 3.55 -20.67
CA ALA A 160 -3.22 3.44 -22.13
C ALA A 160 -2.36 2.25 -22.64
N LEU A 161 -1.39 1.79 -21.84
CA LEU A 161 -0.59 0.60 -22.12
C LEU A 161 -1.13 -0.62 -21.36
N PRO A 162 -1.03 -1.84 -21.93
CA PRO A 162 -1.20 -3.09 -21.18
C PRO A 162 -0.29 -3.13 -19.94
N ILE A 163 -0.74 -3.85 -18.90
CA ILE A 163 0.00 -3.90 -17.64
C ILE A 163 1.39 -4.51 -17.82
N GLU A 164 1.51 -5.52 -18.67
CA GLU A 164 2.76 -6.20 -18.98
C GLU A 164 3.76 -5.24 -19.63
N ASP A 165 3.28 -4.39 -20.55
CA ASP A 165 4.11 -3.43 -21.28
C ASP A 165 4.61 -2.31 -20.37
N VAL A 166 3.74 -1.75 -19.52
CA VAL A 166 4.16 -0.71 -18.57
C VAL A 166 5.06 -1.27 -17.47
N ALA A 167 4.81 -2.51 -17.01
CA ALA A 167 5.66 -3.17 -16.03
C ALA A 167 7.07 -3.43 -16.58
N GLU A 168 7.18 -3.86 -17.84
CA GLU A 168 8.46 -4.06 -18.50
C GLU A 168 9.19 -2.73 -18.76
N LEU A 169 8.46 -1.71 -19.21
CA LEU A 169 9.00 -0.37 -19.37
C LEU A 169 9.54 0.17 -18.04
N ALA A 170 8.78 0.04 -16.96
CA ALA A 170 9.18 0.48 -15.63
C ALA A 170 10.41 -0.29 -15.14
N ALA A 171 10.42 -1.61 -15.26
CA ALA A 171 11.57 -2.43 -14.87
C ALA A 171 12.84 -2.01 -15.63
N ARG A 172 12.75 -1.79 -16.95
CA ARG A 172 13.87 -1.30 -17.76
C ARG A 172 14.35 0.07 -17.30
N LEU A 173 13.44 1.03 -17.08
CA LEU A 173 13.79 2.38 -16.63
C LEU A 173 14.43 2.39 -15.25
N VAL A 174 13.93 1.59 -14.31
CA VAL A 174 14.47 1.48 -12.94
C VAL A 174 15.84 0.80 -12.94
N CYS A 175 16.05 -0.23 -13.76
CA CYS A 175 17.32 -0.96 -13.81
C CYS A 175 18.42 -0.24 -14.62
N HIS A 176 18.05 0.53 -15.65
CA HIS A 176 18.99 1.01 -16.66
C HIS A 176 18.88 2.51 -16.97
N GLY A 177 17.91 3.21 -16.37
CA GLY A 177 17.67 4.63 -16.60
C GLY A 177 17.05 4.95 -17.97
N ALA A 178 16.87 6.24 -18.26
CA ALA A 178 16.18 6.73 -19.45
C ALA A 178 16.91 6.49 -20.79
N LEU A 179 18.19 6.14 -20.73
CA LEU A 179 19.01 5.88 -21.93
C LEU A 179 18.98 4.41 -22.38
N ALA A 180 18.32 3.54 -21.63
CA ALA A 180 18.14 2.15 -21.99
C ALA A 180 17.24 2.05 -23.22
N ARG A 181 17.83 1.73 -24.38
CA ARG A 181 17.09 1.47 -25.63
C ARG A 181 16.48 0.08 -25.59
#